data_AF-A0A0F9GG21-F1
#
_entry.id   AF-A0A0F9GG21-F1
#
_cell.length_a   1.000
_cell.length_b   1.000
_cell.length_c   1.000
_cell.angle_alpha   90.00
_cell.angle_beta   90.00
_cell.angle_gamma   90.00
#
_symmetry.space_group_name_H-M   'P 1'
#
loop_
_entity.id
_entity.type
_entity.pdbx_description
1 polymer ?
#
loop_
_entity_poly.entity_id
_entity_poly.type
_entity_poly.pdbx_seq_one_letter_code
_entity_poly.pdbx_strand_id
1 'polypeptide(L)'
;MLVKGDKKFSRLIRWLQNMASSDAGRPVLNGIHIDGDQTMVTNGYRLVVIDTPKELQNLGPATIEGKVPAGEFESEFTNIEGKYPDFNTIYPNGVAQAVVDVDARLLRELLDGLSGTPSSVSLVLYGPNRPIELFGATRDDRDAYMVLMPMHRALDNKLTRPNGTTVEFVWPEKRIREMEETIERRDEEINELQGQIKELEDNE
;
A
#
# COMPACT_ATOMS: atom_id res chain seq x y z
N MET A 1 5.32 31.12 4.41
CA MET A 1 5.88 30.23 5.47
C MET A 1 7.18 29.63 4.97
N LEU A 2 8.28 29.81 5.68
CA LEU A 2 9.59 29.37 5.22
C LEU A 2 9.89 27.97 5.75
N VAL A 3 10.10 27.01 4.85
CA VAL A 3 10.43 25.63 5.20
C VAL A 3 11.81 25.28 4.65
N LYS A 4 12.63 24.69 5.50
CA LYS A 4 13.95 24.17 5.17
C LYS A 4 13.91 22.66 5.20
N GLY A 5 14.61 22.01 4.28
CA GLY A 5 14.85 20.59 4.42
C GLY A 5 15.88 20.02 3.47
N ASP A 6 16.17 18.74 3.69
CA ASP A 6 17.23 18.04 3.00
C ASP A 6 16.78 17.45 1.65
N LYS A 7 17.70 16.76 0.98
CA LYS A 7 17.43 16.08 -0.29
C LYS A 7 16.35 15.00 -0.21
N LYS A 8 16.21 14.31 0.92
CA LYS A 8 15.18 13.27 1.10
C LYS A 8 13.81 13.93 1.24
N PHE A 9 13.72 14.97 2.05
CA PHE A 9 12.52 15.75 2.24
C PHE A 9 12.08 16.45 0.95
N SER A 10 13.01 17.01 0.17
CA SER A 10 12.71 17.58 -1.16
C SER A 10 12.07 16.55 -2.11
N ARG A 11 12.53 15.29 -2.08
CA ARG A 11 11.94 14.22 -2.89
C ARG A 11 10.53 13.88 -2.40
N LEU A 12 10.35 13.78 -1.08
CA LEU A 12 9.06 13.52 -0.47
C LEU A 12 8.03 14.60 -0.83
N ILE A 13 8.36 15.88 -0.63
CA ILE A 13 7.43 16.98 -0.92
C ILE A 13 7.09 17.03 -2.41
N ARG A 14 8.06 16.87 -3.31
CA ARG A 14 7.76 16.82 -4.75
C ARG A 14 6.88 15.63 -5.13
N TRP A 15 7.10 14.47 -4.51
CA TRP A 15 6.23 13.31 -4.70
C TRP A 15 4.80 13.60 -4.22
N LEU A 16 4.64 14.20 -3.04
CA LEU A 16 3.35 14.65 -2.51
C LEU A 16 2.68 15.68 -3.45
N GLN A 17 3.42 16.67 -3.94
CA GLN A 17 2.91 17.67 -4.89
C GLN A 17 2.41 17.04 -6.19
N ASN A 18 3.06 15.98 -6.69
CA ASN A 18 2.58 15.23 -7.85
C ASN A 18 1.28 14.45 -7.59
N MET A 19 0.90 14.27 -6.32
CA MET A 19 -0.37 13.65 -5.92
C MET A 19 -1.51 14.64 -5.74
N ALA A 20 -1.19 15.94 -5.65
CA ALA A 20 -2.17 17.01 -5.50
C ALA A 20 -3.01 17.20 -6.77
N SER A 21 -4.17 17.84 -6.59
CA SER A 21 -5.04 18.22 -7.68
C SER A 21 -4.40 19.35 -8.53
N SER A 22 -4.76 19.40 -9.81
CA SER A 22 -4.57 20.57 -10.68
C SER A 22 -5.91 21.26 -11.01
N ASP A 23 -7.00 20.83 -10.38
CA ASP A 23 -8.36 21.32 -10.61
C ASP A 23 -8.55 22.71 -10.00
N ALA A 24 -8.68 23.72 -10.85
CA ALA A 24 -8.93 25.10 -10.45
C ALA A 24 -10.27 25.29 -9.70
N GLY A 25 -11.23 24.38 -9.87
CA GLY A 25 -12.52 24.42 -9.16
C GLY A 25 -12.42 23.97 -7.69
N ARG A 26 -11.32 23.33 -7.29
CA ARG A 26 -11.09 22.83 -5.92
C ARG A 26 -9.70 23.21 -5.44
N PRO A 27 -9.41 24.52 -5.27
CA PRO A 27 -8.06 25.01 -4.99
C PRO A 27 -7.45 24.42 -3.71
N VAL A 28 -8.28 24.12 -2.70
CA VAL A 28 -7.82 23.49 -1.45
C VAL A 28 -7.18 22.11 -1.67
N LEU A 29 -7.44 21.44 -2.80
CA LEU A 29 -6.82 20.15 -3.13
C LEU A 29 -5.51 20.29 -3.90
N ASN A 30 -5.09 21.51 -4.26
CA ASN A 30 -3.84 21.76 -4.98
C ASN A 30 -2.61 21.76 -4.05
N GLY A 31 -2.86 21.76 -2.73
CA GLY A 31 -1.82 21.79 -1.72
C GLY A 31 -1.65 20.49 -0.94
N ILE A 32 -0.66 20.50 -0.06
CA ILE A 32 -0.40 19.49 0.95
C ILE A 32 -1.11 19.89 2.23
N HIS A 33 -2.00 19.06 2.72
CA HIS A 33 -2.69 19.33 3.98
C HIS A 33 -1.95 18.70 5.16
N ILE A 34 -1.81 19.46 6.23
CA ILE A 34 -1.20 19.05 7.48
C ILE A 34 -2.30 19.14 8.53
N ASP A 35 -2.51 18.06 9.28
CA ASP A 35 -3.44 18.02 10.41
C ASP A 35 -2.81 17.19 11.53
N GLY A 36 -2.23 17.88 12.52
CA GLY A 36 -1.51 17.25 13.62
C GLY A 36 -0.33 16.39 13.15
N ASP A 37 -0.39 15.09 13.46
CA ASP A 37 0.61 14.09 13.11
C ASP A 37 0.45 13.50 11.71
N GLN A 38 -0.56 13.95 10.94
CA GLN A 38 -0.80 13.46 9.58
C GLN A 38 -0.59 14.55 8.52
N THR A 39 0.03 14.13 7.42
CA THR A 39 0.15 14.89 6.18
C THR A 39 -0.60 14.16 5.07
N MET A 40 -1.49 14.87 4.39
CA MET A 40 -2.42 14.33 3.43
C MET A 40 -2.37 15.05 2.10
N VAL A 41 -2.51 14.30 1.02
CA VAL A 41 -2.68 14.86 -0.34
C VAL A 41 -3.67 14.03 -1.13
N THR A 42 -4.55 14.71 -1.87
CA THR A 42 -5.47 14.06 -2.80
C THR A 42 -5.65 14.88 -4.08
N ASN A 43 -6.08 14.22 -5.14
CA ASN A 43 -6.63 14.85 -6.35
C ASN A 43 -8.13 14.53 -6.56
N GLY A 44 -8.79 13.94 -5.56
CA GLY A 44 -10.18 13.47 -5.63
C GLY A 44 -10.37 12.05 -6.15
N TYR A 45 -9.34 11.43 -6.75
CA TYR A 45 -9.38 10.04 -7.23
C TYR A 45 -8.46 9.11 -6.42
N ARG A 46 -7.44 9.67 -5.78
CA ARG A 46 -6.50 8.97 -4.89
C ARG A 46 -6.21 9.82 -3.67
N LEU A 47 -5.89 9.17 -2.56
CA LEU A 47 -5.48 9.80 -1.30
C LEU A 47 -4.14 9.22 -0.87
N VAL A 48 -3.22 10.08 -0.45
CA VAL A 48 -1.99 9.71 0.25
C VAL A 48 -2.06 10.30 1.64
N VAL A 49 -1.79 9.48 2.65
CA VAL A 49 -1.64 9.89 4.04
C VAL A 49 -0.34 9.32 4.58
N ILE A 50 0.47 10.17 5.20
CA ILE A 50 1.73 9.82 5.85
C ILE A 50 1.84 10.54 7.19
N ASP A 51 2.78 10.13 8.02
CA ASP A 51 3.16 10.88 9.22
C ASP A 51 3.72 12.25 8.84
N THR A 52 3.35 13.29 9.60
CA THR A 52 3.81 14.65 9.37
C THR A 52 5.33 14.74 9.54
N PRO A 53 6.07 15.06 8.46
CA PRO A 53 7.51 15.25 8.54
C PRO A 53 7.86 16.34 9.55
N LYS A 54 8.96 16.15 10.29
CA LYS A 54 9.43 17.11 11.32
C LYS A 54 9.53 18.55 10.80
N GLU A 55 9.86 18.72 9.52
CA GLU A 55 9.98 20.02 8.85
C GLU A 55 8.63 20.75 8.72
N LEU A 56 7.51 20.03 8.77
CA LEU A 56 6.14 20.56 8.64
C LEU A 56 5.37 20.64 9.97
N GLN A 57 5.83 19.96 11.03
CA GLN A 57 5.11 19.85 12.31
C GLN A 57 4.77 21.20 12.94
N ASN A 58 5.60 22.23 12.73
CA ASN A 58 5.40 23.56 13.31
C ASN A 58 4.45 24.46 12.51
N LEU A 59 3.96 24.01 11.35
CA LEU A 59 3.04 24.81 10.53
C LEU A 59 1.60 24.78 11.06
N GLY A 60 1.29 23.83 11.96
CA GLY A 60 -0.05 23.60 12.46
C GLY A 60 -1.01 23.05 11.39
N PRO A 61 -2.31 22.99 11.69
CA PRO A 61 -3.32 22.59 10.72
C PRO A 61 -3.39 23.60 9.57
N ALA A 62 -2.93 23.22 8.38
CA ALA A 62 -2.82 24.11 7.23
C ALA A 62 -2.81 23.34 5.92
N THR A 63 -3.22 23.99 4.84
CA THR A 63 -3.04 23.48 3.48
C THR A 63 -2.01 24.33 2.78
N ILE A 64 -0.88 23.75 2.38
CA ILE A 64 0.25 24.52 1.87
C ILE A 64 0.55 24.20 0.40
N GLU A 65 0.93 25.22 -0.36
CA GLU A 65 1.50 25.07 -1.70
C GLU A 65 2.79 25.88 -1.82
N GLY A 66 3.65 25.48 -2.76
CA GLY A 66 4.94 26.13 -2.95
C GLY A 66 5.80 25.37 -3.94
N LYS A 67 6.84 26.00 -4.47
CA LYS A 67 7.79 25.32 -5.36
C LYS A 67 8.97 24.80 -4.57
N VAL A 68 9.21 23.50 -4.63
CA VAL A 68 10.37 22.87 -3.97
C VAL A 68 11.41 22.47 -5.01
N PRO A 69 12.63 23.05 -4.98
CA PRO A 69 13.70 22.67 -5.87
C PRO A 69 14.26 21.28 -5.53
N ALA A 70 15.01 20.69 -6.46
CA ALA A 70 15.69 19.43 -6.24
C ALA A 70 16.93 19.62 -5.35
N GLY A 71 17.04 18.85 -4.27
CA GLY A 71 18.22 18.89 -3.38
C GLY A 71 17.87 19.45 -2.01
N GLU A 72 18.87 19.98 -1.32
CA GLU A 72 18.64 20.80 -0.13
C GLU A 72 17.95 22.09 -0.52
N PHE A 73 17.01 22.54 0.30
CA PHE A 73 16.19 23.68 -0.05
C PHE A 73 15.76 24.51 1.14
N GLU A 74 15.52 25.78 0.84
CA GLU A 74 14.75 26.71 1.62
C GLU A 74 13.69 27.24 0.66
N SER A 75 12.41 27.02 0.99
CA SER A 75 11.31 27.40 0.09
C SER A 75 10.18 28.02 0.87
N GLU A 76 9.58 29.02 0.25
CA GLU A 76 8.41 29.67 0.78
C GLU A 76 7.15 28.94 0.30
N PHE A 77 6.32 28.60 1.28
CA PHE A 77 5.00 28.04 1.09
C PHE A 77 3.92 29.06 1.41
N THR A 78 2.89 29.10 0.59
CA THR A 78 1.66 29.87 0.82
C THR A 78 0.61 28.96 1.44
N ASN A 79 -0.20 29.51 2.34
CA ASN A 79 -1.37 28.82 2.87
C ASN A 79 -2.51 28.97 1.85
N ILE A 80 -3.16 27.87 1.51
CA ILE A 80 -4.38 27.87 0.71
C ILE A 80 -5.56 27.98 1.67
N GLU A 81 -6.28 29.09 1.58
CA GLU A 81 -7.49 29.29 2.37
C GLU A 81 -8.60 28.33 1.93
N GLY A 82 -9.26 27.71 2.90
CA GLY A 82 -10.39 26.83 2.65
C GLY A 82 -10.47 25.68 3.64
N LYS A 83 -11.62 25.00 3.64
CA LYS A 83 -11.82 23.78 4.42
C LYS A 83 -11.37 22.59 3.60
N TYR A 84 -10.33 21.90 4.06
CA TYR A 84 -9.93 20.62 3.48
C TYR A 84 -11.01 19.56 3.75
N PRO A 85 -11.30 18.63 2.83
CA PRO A 85 -12.30 17.59 3.07
C PRO A 85 -11.96 16.71 4.27
N ASP A 86 -12.98 16.15 4.93
CA ASP A 86 -12.77 15.18 6.00
C ASP A 86 -12.56 13.78 5.42
N PHE A 87 -11.29 13.37 5.32
CA PHE A 87 -10.92 12.08 4.72
C PHE A 87 -11.22 10.88 5.62
N ASN A 88 -11.48 11.08 6.92
CA ASN A 88 -11.87 9.99 7.82
C ASN A 88 -13.16 9.30 7.35
N THR A 89 -13.99 10.03 6.61
CA THR A 89 -15.22 9.50 6.00
C THR A 89 -14.99 8.53 4.84
N ILE A 90 -13.82 8.56 4.20
CA ILE A 90 -13.50 7.71 3.04
C ILE A 90 -12.48 6.61 3.35
N TYR A 91 -11.92 6.59 4.56
CA TYR A 91 -11.10 5.46 5.00
C TYR A 91 -11.94 4.17 4.95
N PRO A 92 -11.41 3.07 4.38
CA PRO A 92 -12.12 1.80 4.38
C PRO A 92 -12.29 1.26 5.82
N ASN A 93 -13.43 1.47 6.45
CA ASN A 93 -13.64 1.16 7.87
C ASN A 93 -14.17 -0.27 8.15
N GLY A 94 -14.08 -1.18 7.17
CA GLY A 94 -14.53 -2.57 7.29
C GLY A 94 -13.38 -3.59 7.36
N VAL A 95 -13.76 -4.86 7.55
CA VAL A 95 -12.83 -6.00 7.41
C VAL A 95 -12.37 -6.08 5.97
N ALA A 96 -11.05 -6.17 5.75
CA ALA A 96 -10.50 -6.33 4.42
C ALA A 96 -10.97 -7.67 3.83
N GLN A 97 -11.59 -7.65 2.65
CA GLN A 97 -12.08 -8.86 1.98
C GLN A 97 -10.92 -9.68 1.37
N ALA A 98 -9.87 -9.00 0.94
CA ALA A 98 -8.66 -9.61 0.43
C ALA A 98 -7.48 -8.67 0.70
N VAL A 99 -6.32 -9.25 1.01
CA VAL A 99 -5.06 -8.52 1.06
C VAL A 99 -4.02 -9.32 0.30
N VAL A 100 -3.30 -8.62 -0.57
CA VAL A 100 -2.32 -9.23 -1.45
C VAL A 100 -1.06 -8.37 -1.39
N ASP A 101 0.02 -8.98 -0.93
CA ASP A 101 1.34 -8.37 -0.96
C ASP A 101 2.00 -8.68 -2.30
N VAL A 102 2.64 -7.68 -2.90
CA VAL A 102 3.36 -7.82 -4.18
C VAL A 102 4.67 -7.06 -4.14
N ASP A 103 5.62 -7.47 -4.98
CA ASP A 103 6.83 -6.68 -5.21
C ASP A 103 6.44 -5.42 -5.99
N ALA A 104 6.61 -4.26 -5.35
CA ALA A 104 6.22 -2.97 -5.93
C ALA A 104 7.00 -2.62 -7.20
N ARG A 105 8.25 -3.08 -7.34
CA ARG A 105 9.05 -2.88 -8.54
C ARG A 105 8.52 -3.75 -9.68
N LEU A 106 8.24 -5.03 -9.43
CA LEU A 106 7.67 -5.92 -10.45
C LEU A 106 6.28 -5.43 -10.90
N LEU A 107 5.41 -5.03 -9.96
CA LEU A 107 4.12 -4.46 -10.31
C LEU A 107 4.29 -3.22 -11.21
N ARG A 108 5.21 -2.31 -10.85
CA ARG A 108 5.47 -1.12 -11.66
C ARG A 108 5.98 -1.47 -13.06
N GLU A 109 6.92 -2.40 -13.19
CA GLU A 109 7.46 -2.83 -14.49
C GLU A 109 6.34 -3.35 -15.42
N LEU A 110 5.39 -4.12 -14.88
CA LEU A 110 4.22 -4.57 -15.64
C LEU A 110 3.30 -3.39 -16.04
N LEU A 111 2.99 -2.50 -15.09
CA LEU A 111 2.12 -1.34 -15.35
C LEU A 111 2.74 -0.35 -16.36
N ASP A 112 4.06 -0.15 -16.32
CA ASP A 112 4.77 0.72 -17.27
C ASP A 112 4.66 0.20 -18.72
N GLY A 113 4.48 -1.12 -18.90
CA GLY A 113 4.21 -1.76 -20.20
C GLY A 113 2.75 -1.61 -20.68
N LEU A 114 1.79 -1.41 -19.77
CA LEU A 114 0.36 -1.28 -20.03
C LEU A 114 -0.12 0.17 -20.22
N SER A 115 0.79 1.10 -20.52
CA SER A 115 0.46 2.53 -20.59
C SER A 115 -0.21 2.95 -21.92
N GLY A 116 -1.08 2.10 -22.49
CA GLY A 116 -1.90 2.40 -23.68
C GLY A 116 -3.10 3.29 -23.39
N THR A 117 -3.88 3.59 -24.42
CA THR A 117 -5.14 4.34 -24.30
C THR A 117 -6.32 3.41 -24.59
N PRO A 118 -7.29 3.22 -23.67
CA PRO A 118 -7.42 3.85 -22.36
C PRO A 118 -6.42 3.31 -21.32
N SER A 119 -5.99 4.18 -20.41
CA SER A 119 -4.99 3.89 -19.37
C SER A 119 -5.58 3.12 -18.17
N SER A 120 -6.46 2.16 -18.43
CA SER A 120 -7.08 1.32 -17.40
C SER A 120 -6.43 -0.05 -17.40
N VAL A 121 -6.13 -0.56 -16.21
CA VAL A 121 -5.67 -1.93 -15.99
C VAL A 121 -6.70 -2.67 -15.14
N SER A 122 -7.13 -3.83 -15.60
CA SER A 122 -7.97 -4.73 -14.81
C SER A 122 -7.09 -5.67 -13.99
N LEU A 123 -7.37 -5.80 -12.70
CA LEU A 123 -6.69 -6.70 -11.78
C LEU A 123 -7.67 -7.80 -11.36
N VAL A 124 -7.34 -9.06 -11.61
CA VAL A 124 -8.18 -10.21 -11.19
C VAL A 124 -7.48 -10.96 -10.06
N LEU A 125 -8.17 -11.08 -8.93
CA LEU A 125 -7.66 -11.71 -7.71
C LEU A 125 -8.38 -13.04 -7.46
N TYR A 126 -7.62 -14.12 -7.37
CA TYR A 126 -8.14 -15.47 -7.07
C TYR A 126 -7.89 -15.90 -5.61
N GLY A 127 -7.43 -14.97 -4.77
CA GLY A 127 -7.08 -15.18 -3.37
C GLY A 127 -5.66 -14.68 -3.04
N PRO A 128 -5.32 -14.57 -1.74
CA PRO A 128 -4.12 -13.86 -1.27
C PRO A 128 -2.79 -14.53 -1.66
N ASN A 129 -2.82 -15.81 -2.01
CA ASN A 129 -1.63 -16.61 -2.36
C ASN A 129 -1.72 -17.17 -3.79
N ARG A 130 -2.62 -16.63 -4.61
CA ARG A 130 -2.78 -17.01 -6.01
C ARG A 130 -2.18 -15.92 -6.90
N PRO A 131 -1.71 -16.27 -8.12
CA PRO A 131 -1.26 -15.26 -9.06
C PRO A 131 -2.34 -14.21 -9.31
N ILE A 132 -1.92 -12.96 -9.48
CA ILE A 132 -2.76 -11.84 -9.89
C ILE A 132 -2.70 -11.75 -11.40
N GLU A 133 -3.84 -11.74 -12.08
CA GLU A 133 -3.89 -11.47 -13.51
C GLU A 133 -4.06 -9.98 -13.75
N LEU A 134 -3.33 -9.45 -14.73
CA LEU A 134 -3.43 -8.08 -15.19
C LEU A 134 -3.83 -8.08 -16.67
N PHE A 135 -4.84 -7.28 -16.99
CA PHE A 135 -5.30 -7.06 -18.37
C PHE A 135 -5.29 -5.57 -18.68
N GLY A 136 -4.83 -5.19 -19.86
CA GLY A 136 -4.84 -3.80 -20.32
C GLY A 136 -4.34 -3.66 -21.75
N ALA A 137 -4.26 -2.42 -22.23
CA ALA A 137 -3.72 -2.10 -23.54
C ALA A 137 -2.25 -1.68 -23.42
N THR A 138 -1.38 -2.17 -24.30
CA THR A 138 -0.01 -1.65 -24.45
C THR A 138 -0.02 -0.28 -25.12
N ARG A 139 1.13 0.40 -25.14
CA ARG A 139 1.31 1.69 -25.84
C ARG A 139 0.94 1.65 -27.33
N ASP A 140 0.99 0.48 -27.94
CA ASP A 140 0.66 0.27 -29.35
C ASP A 140 -0.79 -0.23 -29.51
N ASP A 141 -1.65 0.02 -28.53
CA ASP A 141 -3.07 -0.36 -28.46
C ASP A 141 -3.33 -1.86 -28.69
N ARG A 142 -2.41 -2.72 -28.21
CA ARG A 142 -2.61 -4.18 -28.22
C ARG A 142 -3.06 -4.66 -26.86
N ASP A 143 -4.01 -5.60 -26.83
CA ASP A 143 -4.36 -6.30 -25.60
C ASP A 143 -3.14 -7.05 -25.06
N ALA A 144 -2.91 -6.89 -23.76
CA ALA A 144 -1.86 -7.59 -23.04
C ALA A 144 -2.43 -8.33 -21.83
N TYR A 145 -1.93 -9.54 -21.64
CA TYR A 145 -2.16 -10.39 -20.50
C TYR A 145 -0.85 -10.58 -19.74
N MET A 146 -0.87 -10.33 -18.44
CA MET A 146 0.29 -10.47 -17.57
C MET A 146 -0.11 -11.15 -16.27
N VAL A 147 0.86 -11.76 -15.61
CA VAL A 147 0.67 -12.43 -14.32
C VAL A 147 1.72 -11.93 -13.34
N LEU A 148 1.28 -11.57 -12.14
CA LEU A 148 2.14 -11.19 -11.03
C LEU A 148 1.95 -12.16 -9.88
N MET A 149 3.05 -12.76 -9.41
CA MET A 149 3.02 -13.62 -8.23
C MET A 149 2.93 -12.77 -6.95
N PRO A 150 2.04 -13.11 -6.01
CA PRO A 150 2.04 -12.46 -4.70
C PRO A 150 3.30 -12.84 -3.92
N MET A 151 3.72 -11.95 -3.04
CA MET A 151 4.78 -12.22 -2.09
C MET A 151 4.21 -12.91 -0.85
N HIS A 152 4.90 -13.93 -0.34
CA HIS A 152 4.60 -14.46 0.97
C HIS A 152 5.16 -13.51 2.04
N ARG A 153 4.27 -12.86 2.79
CA ARG A 153 4.68 -12.07 3.95
C ARG A 153 5.19 -12.99 5.05
N ALA A 154 6.37 -12.68 5.59
CA ALA A 154 6.84 -13.32 6.81
C ALA A 154 6.04 -12.76 8.01
N LEU A 155 5.09 -13.55 8.50
CA LEU A 155 4.55 -13.64 9.87
C LEU A 155 3.85 -12.44 10.54
N ASP A 156 3.95 -11.19 10.09
CA ASP A 156 3.15 -10.10 10.69
C ASP A 156 1.80 -9.96 9.99
N ASN A 157 0.78 -10.63 10.58
CA ASN A 157 -0.60 -10.64 10.10
C ASN A 157 -1.36 -9.32 10.34
N LYS A 158 -0.65 -8.22 10.63
CA LYS A 158 -1.22 -6.93 10.99
C LYS A 158 -0.67 -5.83 10.09
N LEU A 159 -1.57 -4.99 9.59
CA LEU A 159 -1.25 -3.73 8.94
C LEU A 159 -1.86 -2.60 9.77
N THR A 160 -1.03 -1.73 10.33
CA THR A 160 -1.50 -0.52 11.01
C THR A 160 -1.66 0.60 9.99
N ARG A 161 -2.85 1.17 9.90
CA ARG A 161 -3.13 2.34 9.06
C ARG A 161 -2.69 3.63 9.75
N PRO A 162 -2.51 4.74 9.00
CA PRO A 162 -2.15 6.03 9.59
C PRO A 162 -3.11 6.52 10.68
N ASN A 163 -4.40 6.20 10.57
CA ASN A 163 -5.41 6.53 11.60
C ASN A 163 -5.39 5.60 12.84
N GLY A 164 -4.36 4.76 12.98
CA GLY A 164 -4.20 3.80 14.09
C GLY A 164 -5.02 2.52 13.96
N THR A 165 -5.93 2.41 12.98
CA THR A 165 -6.71 1.18 12.80
C THR A 165 -5.83 0.04 12.30
N THR A 166 -5.97 -1.14 12.89
CA THR A 166 -5.26 -2.34 12.44
C THR A 166 -6.14 -3.17 11.53
N VAL A 167 -5.62 -3.53 10.37
CA VAL A 167 -6.18 -4.58 9.53
C VAL A 167 -5.54 -5.89 9.94
N GLU A 168 -6.32 -6.76 10.57
CA GLU A 168 -5.92 -8.14 10.82
C GLU A 168 -6.37 -9.02 9.66
N PHE A 169 -5.46 -9.87 9.18
CA PHE A 169 -5.83 -10.86 8.16
C PHE A 169 -6.49 -12.05 8.83
N VAL A 170 -7.79 -12.20 8.61
CA VAL A 170 -8.49 -13.42 8.97
C VAL A 170 -8.18 -14.46 7.89
N TRP A 171 -7.36 -15.45 8.23
CA TRP A 171 -7.25 -16.64 7.39
C TRP A 171 -8.61 -17.32 7.36
N PRO A 172 -9.17 -17.67 6.19
CA PRO A 172 -10.47 -18.32 6.13
C PRO A 172 -10.47 -19.58 7.00
N GLU A 173 -11.48 -19.77 7.86
CA GLU A 173 -11.60 -20.92 8.77
C GLU A 173 -11.40 -22.26 8.04
N LYS A 174 -11.89 -22.35 6.79
CA LYS A 174 -11.68 -23.52 5.94
C LYS A 174 -10.20 -23.87 5.75
N ARG A 175 -9.35 -22.87 5.56
CA ARG A 175 -7.91 -23.06 5.36
C ARG A 175 -7.19 -23.39 6.66
N ILE A 176 -7.65 -22.84 7.78
CA ILE A 176 -7.18 -23.23 9.11
C ILE A 176 -7.48 -24.71 9.33
N ARG A 177 -8.71 -25.13 9.07
CA ARG A 177 -9.13 -26.53 9.19
C ARG A 177 -8.37 -27.47 8.26
N GLU A 178 -8.19 -27.11 6.98
CA GLU A 178 -7.39 -27.92 6.03
C GLU A 178 -5.93 -28.05 6.50
N MET A 179 -5.37 -27.02 7.14
CA MET A 179 -4.04 -27.07 7.74
C MET A 179 -4.01 -27.95 8.98
N GLU A 180 -4.99 -27.85 9.87
CA GLU A 180 -5.13 -28.70 11.06
C GLU A 180 -5.24 -30.17 10.67
N GLU A 181 -6.11 -30.52 9.71
CA GLU A 181 -6.24 -31.89 9.19
C GLU A 181 -4.93 -32.41 8.55
N THR A 182 -4.16 -31.51 7.90
CA THR A 182 -2.85 -31.87 7.33
C THR A 182 -1.79 -32.10 8.41
N ILE A 183 -1.80 -31.32 9.49
CA ILE A 183 -0.90 -31.46 10.63
C ILE A 183 -1.21 -32.76 11.37
N GLU A 184 -2.48 -33.02 11.68
CA GLU A 184 -2.91 -34.26 12.36
C GLU A 184 -2.45 -35.51 11.59
N ARG A 185 -2.66 -35.53 10.26
CA ARG A 185 -2.20 -36.66 9.43
C ARG A 185 -0.68 -36.84 9.44
N ARG A 186 0.09 -35.74 9.49
CA ARG A 186 1.55 -35.82 9.57
C ARG A 186 2.02 -36.29 10.95
N ASP A 187 1.33 -35.90 12.02
CA ASP A 187 1.64 -36.36 13.36
C ASP A 187 1.35 -37.87 13.51
N GLU A 188 0.27 -38.37 12.90
CA GLU A 188 0.01 -39.82 12.79
C GLU A 188 1.14 -40.57 12.07
N GLU A 189 1.56 -40.06 10.90
CA GLU A 189 2.67 -40.63 10.11
C GLU A 189 3.99 -40.62 10.89
N ILE A 190 4.29 -39.54 11.62
CA ILE A 190 5.48 -39.46 12.48
C ILE A 190 5.42 -40.50 13.60
N ASN A 191 4.26 -40.67 14.25
CA ASN A 191 4.11 -41.65 15.32
C ASN A 191 4.26 -43.10 14.82
N GLU A 192 3.72 -43.41 13.64
CA GLU A 192 3.88 -44.73 13.01
C GLU A 192 5.36 -45.00 12.71
N LEU A 193 6.06 -44.05 12.10
CA LEU A 193 7.49 -44.17 11.80
C LEU A 193 8.34 -44.31 13.08
N GLN A 194 8.02 -43.57 14.14
CA GLN A 194 8.70 -43.72 15.43
C GLN A 194 8.47 -45.11 16.05
N GLY A 195 7.28 -45.69 15.90
CA GLY A 195 7.01 -47.07 16.31
C GLY A 195 7.87 -48.08 15.55
N GLN A 196 7.95 -47.95 14.22
CA GLN A 196 8.77 -48.82 13.38
C GLN A 196 10.27 -48.71 13.72
N ILE A 197 10.77 -47.50 13.97
CA ILE A 197 12.17 -47.29 14.40
C ILE A 197 12.45 -48.02 15.72
N LYS A 198 11.54 -47.90 16.70
CA LYS A 198 11.70 -48.58 17.99
C LYS A 198 11.74 -50.09 17.84
N GLU A 199 10.89 -50.67 16.99
CA GLU A 199 10.90 -52.11 16.72
C GLU A 199 12.21 -52.57 16.04
N LEU A 200 12.81 -51.73 15.21
CA LEU A 200 14.12 -52.03 14.60
C LEU A 200 15.26 -51.96 15.63
N GLU A 201 15.24 -50.97 16.52
CA GLU A 201 16.22 -50.84 17.62
C GLU A 201 16.11 -51.98 18.63
N ASP A 202 14.90 -52.45 18.95
CA ASP A 202 14.68 -53.58 19.87
C ASP A 202 15.12 -54.95 19.26
N ASN A 203 15.35 -55.01 17.94
CA ASN A 203 15.76 -56.21 17.21
C ASN A 203 17.27 -56.26 16.85
N GLU A 204 18.05 -55.23 17.19
CA GLU A 204 19.53 -55.21 17.12
C GLU A 204 20.19 -55.65 18.44
#